data_AF-A0A932XM93-F1
#
_entry.id   AF-A0A932XM93-F1
#
_cell.length_a   1.000
_cell.length_b   1.000
_cell.length_c   1.000
_cell.angle_alpha   90.00
_cell.angle_beta   90.00
_cell.angle_gamma   90.00
#
_symmetry.space_group_name_H-M   'P 1'
#
loop_
_entity.id
_entity.type
_entity.pdbx_description
1 polymer ?
#
loop_
_entity_poly.entity_id
_entity_poly.type
_entity_poly.pdbx_seq_one_letter_code
_entity_poly.pdbx_strand_id
1 'polypeptide(L)'
;MNLPRKIKVASRASALAMQQTRTIIAWIAARHPALEFEIVEITTHGDRFQSTPITQMGENVERGIFNTALEEAVLDGRADLATCSFKDVESDLPAGLCAVSVGRREDPRDVLVTRHGKGLARLPPGAVLATSSPRRTSQLRAFRADLQFRPLRGNITTRVEKSVREFDGVILAAAGLLRLELQGHIQEYIDTGILLPAAAQAALGCEYLAGREDMAQIVAGIQDADTERCVRAEKALMIGLSGGCYAPIGVLATLRDGRFDMACRVVSQDGTQRVEERQTGTAAESSRVVQALVERLIARGAREIIDRTRASLLGQA
;
A
#
# COMPACT_ATOMS: atom_id res chain seq x y z
N MET A 1 8.98 34.23 4.22
CA MET A 1 9.86 33.25 3.55
C MET A 1 9.57 33.28 2.07
N ASN A 2 10.59 33.20 1.22
CA ASN A 2 10.41 33.12 -0.23
C ASN A 2 10.26 31.65 -0.62
N LEU A 3 9.11 31.26 -1.15
CA LEU A 3 8.93 29.93 -1.72
C LEU A 3 9.79 29.80 -2.99
N PRO A 4 10.34 28.61 -3.28
CA PRO A 4 11.05 28.39 -4.53
C PRO A 4 10.09 28.59 -5.71
N ARG A 5 10.60 29.11 -6.83
CA ARG A 5 9.80 29.26 -8.05
C ARG A 5 9.54 27.92 -8.75
N LYS A 6 10.48 26.98 -8.63
CA LYS A 6 10.45 25.67 -9.28
C LYS A 6 10.74 24.56 -8.26
N ILE A 7 9.98 23.48 -8.32
CA ILE A 7 10.12 22.32 -7.44
C ILE A 7 10.45 21.08 -8.25
N LYS A 8 11.52 20.37 -7.86
CA LYS A 8 11.89 19.08 -8.44
C LYS A 8 11.21 17.95 -7.70
N VAL A 9 10.45 17.11 -8.41
CA VAL A 9 9.66 16.02 -7.83
C VAL A 9 10.17 14.69 -8.36
N ALA A 10 10.80 13.89 -7.51
CA ALA A 10 11.26 12.54 -7.82
C ALA A 10 10.08 11.59 -8.01
N SER A 11 10.11 10.84 -9.10
CA SER A 11 9.12 9.82 -9.43
C SER A 11 9.77 8.60 -10.06
N ARG A 12 9.13 7.43 -9.92
CA ARG A 12 9.48 6.26 -10.71
C ARG A 12 8.96 6.38 -12.14
N ALA A 13 9.63 5.71 -13.07
CA ALA A 13 9.27 5.71 -14.49
C ALA A 13 7.93 5.01 -14.81
N SER A 14 7.41 4.17 -13.91
CA SER A 14 6.18 3.42 -14.17
C SER A 14 4.98 4.34 -14.40
N ALA A 15 4.07 3.96 -15.30
CA ALA A 15 2.88 4.75 -15.62
C ALA A 15 2.06 5.15 -14.38
N LEU A 16 1.91 4.22 -13.42
CA LEU A 16 1.21 4.51 -12.16
C LEU A 16 1.96 5.54 -11.32
N ALA A 17 3.27 5.40 -11.16
CA ALA A 17 4.06 6.34 -10.35
C ALA A 17 4.05 7.75 -10.96
N MET A 18 4.24 7.85 -12.27
CA MET A 18 4.12 9.12 -13.00
C MET A 18 2.75 9.76 -12.81
N GLN A 19 1.68 8.96 -12.86
CA GLN A 19 0.33 9.46 -12.63
C GLN A 19 0.13 9.92 -11.19
N GLN A 20 0.65 9.18 -10.19
CA GLN A 20 0.60 9.58 -8.79
C GLN A 20 1.36 10.88 -8.54
N THR A 21 2.52 11.06 -9.16
CA THR A 21 3.29 12.30 -9.13
C THR A 21 2.50 13.46 -9.71
N ARG A 22 1.87 13.27 -10.88
CA ARG A 22 1.00 14.29 -11.48
C ARG A 22 -0.19 14.64 -10.59
N THR A 23 -0.81 13.65 -9.94
CA THR A 23 -1.89 13.87 -8.97
C THR A 23 -1.43 14.76 -7.82
N ILE A 24 -0.28 14.45 -7.20
CA ILE A 24 0.28 15.25 -6.10
C ILE A 24 0.64 16.66 -6.58
N ILE A 25 1.30 16.80 -7.74
CA ILE A 25 1.62 18.09 -8.35
C ILE A 25 0.33 18.89 -8.57
N ALA A 26 -0.74 18.29 -9.08
CA ALA A 26 -2.01 18.97 -9.30
C ALA A 26 -2.63 19.47 -7.99
N TRP A 27 -2.56 18.68 -6.90
CA TRP A 27 -3.03 19.11 -5.59
C TRP A 27 -2.23 20.31 -5.06
N ILE A 28 -0.90 20.28 -5.20
CA ILE A 28 -0.04 21.39 -4.76
C ILE A 28 -0.28 22.63 -5.62
N ALA A 29 -0.29 22.48 -6.96
CA ALA A 29 -0.50 23.57 -7.91
C ALA A 29 -1.85 24.27 -7.72
N ALA A 30 -2.90 23.54 -7.34
CA ALA A 30 -4.19 24.12 -7.02
C ALA A 30 -4.16 25.10 -5.83
N ARG A 31 -3.19 24.95 -4.91
CA ARG A 31 -2.98 25.86 -3.78
C ARG A 31 -1.86 26.87 -4.01
N HIS A 32 -0.95 26.57 -4.93
CA HIS A 32 0.18 27.41 -5.27
C HIS A 32 0.34 27.54 -6.79
N PRO A 33 -0.52 28.31 -7.48
CA PRO A 33 -0.55 28.35 -8.95
C PRO A 33 0.69 28.93 -9.62
N ALA A 34 1.50 29.67 -8.87
CA ALA A 34 2.74 30.28 -9.36
C ALA A 34 3.95 29.33 -9.32
N LEU A 35 3.82 28.14 -8.72
CA LEU A 35 4.90 27.17 -8.66
C LEU A 35 5.02 26.42 -9.99
N GLU A 36 6.25 26.32 -10.47
CA GLU A 36 6.63 25.46 -11.59
C GLU A 36 7.11 24.11 -11.05
N PHE A 37 6.85 23.03 -11.77
CA PHE A 37 7.24 21.67 -11.35
C PHE A 37 8.07 20.98 -12.43
N GLU A 38 9.09 20.25 -12.00
CA GLU A 38 9.91 19.36 -12.85
C GLU A 38 9.88 17.96 -12.27
N ILE A 39 9.46 16.98 -13.06
CA ILE A 39 9.50 15.57 -12.65
C ILE A 39 10.89 15.03 -12.94
N VAL A 40 11.57 14.57 -11.89
CA VAL A 40 12.86 13.88 -11.97
C VAL A 40 12.60 12.39 -11.98
N GLU A 41 12.75 11.75 -13.13
CA GLU A 41 12.55 10.31 -13.26
C GLU A 41 13.72 9.54 -12.62
N ILE A 42 13.39 8.62 -11.72
CA ILE A 42 14.33 7.78 -10.98
C ILE A 42 14.00 6.31 -11.27
N THR A 43 15.01 5.54 -11.68
CA THR A 43 14.89 4.09 -11.82
C THR A 43 15.22 3.40 -10.50
N THR A 44 14.27 2.65 -9.94
CA THR A 44 14.49 1.91 -8.68
C THR A 44 14.97 0.48 -8.92
N HIS A 45 15.49 -0.18 -7.89
CA HIS A 45 15.83 -1.61 -7.95
C HIS A 45 14.62 -2.48 -8.32
N GLY A 46 13.44 -2.16 -7.80
CA GLY A 46 12.20 -2.87 -8.11
C GLY A 46 11.78 -2.76 -9.58
N ASP A 47 12.16 -1.66 -10.25
CA ASP A 47 11.94 -1.47 -11.68
C ASP A 47 12.92 -2.28 -12.54
N ARG A 48 14.16 -2.48 -12.06
CA ARG A 48 15.21 -3.27 -12.73
C ARG A 48 14.95 -4.78 -12.63
N PHE A 49 14.41 -5.28 -11.52
CA PHE A 49 14.25 -6.71 -11.26
C PHE A 49 12.79 -7.18 -11.23
N GLN A 50 12.06 -6.96 -12.33
CA GLN A 50 10.63 -7.29 -12.41
C GLN A 50 10.32 -8.80 -12.43
N SER A 51 11.29 -9.63 -12.85
CA SER A 51 11.13 -11.08 -13.02
C SER A 51 11.60 -11.91 -11.82
N THR A 52 12.45 -11.37 -10.96
CA THR A 52 12.99 -12.08 -9.79
C THR A 52 11.98 -12.01 -8.64
N PRO A 53 11.65 -13.12 -7.93
CA PRO A 53 10.89 -13.07 -6.68
C PRO A 53 11.62 -12.21 -5.62
N ILE A 54 10.91 -11.34 -4.88
CA ILE A 54 11.55 -10.49 -3.85
C ILE A 54 12.13 -11.36 -2.73
N THR A 55 11.49 -12.49 -2.41
CA THR A 55 12.04 -13.50 -1.47
C THR A 55 13.42 -14.03 -1.85
N GLN A 56 13.85 -13.81 -3.11
CA GLN A 56 15.17 -14.19 -3.62
C GLN A 56 16.14 -12.99 -3.74
N MET A 57 15.72 -11.78 -3.34
CA MET A 57 16.54 -10.56 -3.44
C MET A 57 17.36 -10.26 -2.19
N GLY A 58 17.17 -11.00 -1.08
CA GLY A 58 17.91 -10.84 0.18
C GLY A 58 17.34 -9.74 1.09
N GLU A 59 17.40 -9.94 2.41
CA GLU A 59 16.64 -9.17 3.42
C GLU A 59 16.85 -7.64 3.40
N ASN A 60 18.00 -7.16 2.93
CA ASN A 60 18.32 -5.73 2.83
C ASN A 60 17.88 -5.08 1.49
N VAL A 61 17.54 -5.88 0.48
CA VAL A 61 16.97 -5.42 -0.79
C VAL A 61 15.43 -5.48 -0.76
N GLU A 62 14.85 -6.26 0.15
CA GLU A 62 13.40 -6.33 0.34
C GLU A 62 12.81 -5.05 0.95
N ARG A 63 13.58 -4.35 1.79
CA ARG A 63 13.20 -3.07 2.42
C ARG A 63 13.48 -1.91 1.46
N GLY A 64 12.50 -1.05 1.23
CA GLY A 64 12.68 0.17 0.43
C GLY A 64 12.92 -0.03 -1.07
N ILE A 65 12.70 -1.23 -1.64
CA ILE A 65 13.02 -1.56 -3.05
C ILE A 65 12.42 -0.59 -4.09
N PHE A 66 11.33 0.10 -3.72
CA PHE A 66 10.63 1.07 -4.55
C PHE A 66 10.79 2.53 -4.08
N ASN A 67 11.31 2.78 -2.88
CA ASN A 67 11.36 4.13 -2.29
C ASN A 67 12.80 4.64 -2.08
N THR A 68 13.76 3.77 -1.77
CA THR A 68 15.13 4.18 -1.40
C THR A 68 15.82 5.07 -2.43
N ALA A 69 15.71 4.78 -3.72
CA ALA A 69 16.34 5.63 -4.74
C ALA A 69 15.66 7.01 -4.87
N LEU A 70 14.38 7.12 -4.52
CA LEU A 70 13.66 8.40 -4.46
C LEU A 70 14.06 9.18 -3.21
N GLU A 71 14.17 8.49 -2.07
CA GLU A 71 14.65 9.02 -0.79
C GLU A 71 16.07 9.60 -0.93
N GLU A 72 17.00 8.85 -1.56
CA GLU A 72 18.35 9.32 -1.89
C GLU A 72 18.33 10.55 -2.80
N ALA A 73 17.39 10.63 -3.75
CA ALA A 73 17.28 11.81 -4.63
C ALA A 73 16.92 13.07 -3.85
N VAL A 74 16.11 12.95 -2.80
CA VAL A 74 15.77 14.06 -1.91
C VAL A 74 16.95 14.39 -0.98
N LEU A 75 17.57 13.37 -0.37
CA LEU A 75 18.69 13.54 0.55
C LEU A 75 19.91 14.21 -0.11
N ASP A 76 20.22 13.83 -1.36
CA ASP A 76 21.35 14.41 -2.11
C ASP A 76 21.01 15.72 -2.82
N GLY A 77 19.77 16.22 -2.68
CA GLY A 77 19.32 17.48 -3.31
C GLY A 77 19.08 17.42 -4.82
N ARG A 78 19.00 16.21 -5.40
CA ARG A 78 18.60 16.01 -6.81
C ARG A 78 17.13 16.33 -7.02
N ALA A 79 16.29 16.13 -6.00
CA ALA A 79 14.89 16.50 -5.94
C ALA A 79 14.56 17.21 -4.62
N ASP A 80 13.47 17.98 -4.62
CA ASP A 80 12.93 18.63 -3.43
C ASP A 80 11.87 17.76 -2.73
N LEU A 81 11.14 16.96 -3.52
CA LEU A 81 10.07 16.07 -3.07
C LEU A 81 10.22 14.68 -3.71
N ALA A 82 9.88 13.62 -2.98
CA ALA A 82 9.68 12.28 -3.52
C ALA A 82 8.22 11.87 -3.33
N THR A 83 7.54 11.45 -4.40
CA THR A 83 6.15 10.97 -4.28
C THR A 83 6.09 9.48 -4.03
N CYS A 84 5.21 9.04 -3.13
CA CYS A 84 5.12 7.65 -2.73
C CYS A 84 3.67 7.14 -2.62
N SER A 85 3.49 5.85 -2.90
CA SER A 85 2.31 5.11 -2.45
C SER A 85 2.54 4.77 -0.98
N PHE A 86 1.69 5.25 -0.07
CA PHE A 86 2.02 5.21 1.35
C PHE A 86 2.09 3.79 1.94
N LYS A 87 1.47 2.81 1.28
CA LYS A 87 1.65 1.38 1.60
C LYS A 87 3.09 0.88 1.41
N ASP A 88 3.84 1.47 0.49
CA ASP A 88 5.20 1.08 0.11
C ASP A 88 6.27 1.89 0.87
N VAL A 89 5.85 2.89 1.66
CA VAL A 89 6.72 3.65 2.57
C VAL A 89 7.03 2.81 3.80
N GLU A 90 8.30 2.74 4.19
CA GLU A 90 8.68 2.02 5.41
C GLU A 90 8.13 2.72 6.66
N SER A 91 7.89 1.95 7.71
CA SER A 91 7.40 2.53 8.98
C SER A 91 8.43 3.47 9.63
N ASP A 92 9.72 3.17 9.44
CA ASP A 92 10.84 4.00 9.85
C ASP A 92 11.40 4.70 8.61
N LEU A 93 11.34 6.03 8.57
CA LEU A 93 11.92 6.81 7.49
C LEU A 93 13.44 6.97 7.68
N PRO A 94 14.22 7.07 6.59
CA PRO A 94 15.63 7.41 6.66
C PRO A 94 15.89 8.71 7.43
N ALA A 95 17.01 8.77 8.14
CA ALA A 95 17.44 9.97 8.83
C ALA A 95 17.59 11.14 7.84
N GLY A 96 17.03 12.29 8.19
CA GLY A 96 17.06 13.49 7.35
C GLY A 96 15.81 13.69 6.49
N LEU A 97 14.89 12.73 6.41
CA LEU A 97 13.59 12.92 5.75
C LEU A 97 12.50 13.28 6.77
N CYS A 98 11.57 14.14 6.36
CA CYS A 98 10.38 14.48 7.15
C CYS A 98 9.21 13.56 6.81
N ALA A 99 8.31 13.40 7.77
CA ALA A 99 7.13 12.56 7.63
C ALA A 99 6.27 12.97 6.43
N VAL A 100 5.71 11.95 5.79
CA VAL A 100 4.94 12.09 4.56
C VAL A 100 3.70 12.96 4.76
N SER A 101 3.54 14.02 3.96
CA SER A 101 2.24 14.70 3.84
C SER A 101 1.32 13.81 3.00
N VAL A 102 0.22 13.36 3.60
CA VAL A 102 -0.68 12.38 2.99
C VAL A 102 -1.96 13.07 2.52
N GLY A 103 -2.27 12.91 1.22
CA GLY A 103 -3.49 13.41 0.63
C GLY A 103 -4.70 12.53 0.91
N ARG A 104 -5.88 12.99 0.47
CA ARG A 104 -7.14 12.25 0.63
C ARG A 104 -7.02 10.83 0.07
N ARG A 105 -7.41 9.83 0.89
CA ARG A 105 -7.39 8.42 0.50
C ARG A 105 -8.40 8.12 -0.61
N GLU A 106 -7.94 7.40 -1.63
CA GLU A 106 -8.82 6.79 -2.63
C GLU A 106 -9.43 5.47 -2.11
N ASP A 107 -10.23 4.77 -2.92
CA ASP A 107 -10.83 3.50 -2.52
C ASP A 107 -9.76 2.47 -2.10
N PRO A 108 -9.73 2.04 -0.83
CA PRO A 108 -8.70 1.14 -0.32
C PRO A 108 -8.97 -0.32 -0.70
N ARG A 109 -10.11 -0.67 -1.29
CA ARG A 109 -10.48 -2.06 -1.59
C ARG A 109 -9.56 -2.69 -2.63
N ASP A 110 -9.46 -4.00 -2.56
CA ASP A 110 -8.94 -4.80 -3.66
C ASP A 110 -10.08 -5.11 -4.65
N VAL A 111 -9.72 -5.32 -5.91
CA VAL A 111 -10.65 -5.60 -7.02
C VAL A 111 -10.29 -6.91 -7.69
N LEU A 112 -11.31 -7.59 -8.20
CA LEU A 112 -11.18 -8.72 -9.11
C LEU A 112 -11.24 -8.21 -10.55
N VAL A 113 -10.20 -8.51 -11.31
CA VAL A 113 -10.20 -8.42 -12.76
C VAL A 113 -10.16 -9.85 -13.31
N THR A 114 -11.13 -10.22 -14.12
CA THR A 114 -11.35 -11.60 -14.57
C THR A 114 -12.08 -11.61 -15.91
N ARG A 115 -11.80 -12.63 -16.71
CA ARG A 115 -12.60 -12.94 -17.91
C ARG A 115 -13.99 -13.52 -17.57
N HIS A 116 -14.23 -13.89 -16.31
CA HIS A 116 -15.47 -14.49 -15.84
C HIS A 116 -16.40 -13.39 -15.28
N GLY A 117 -17.50 -13.07 -15.97
CA GLY A 117 -18.34 -11.90 -15.66
C GLY A 117 -19.21 -11.95 -14.39
N LYS A 118 -18.95 -12.82 -13.41
CA LYS A 118 -19.89 -13.11 -12.30
C LYS A 118 -19.33 -12.88 -10.88
N GLY A 119 -18.09 -12.39 -10.74
CA GLY A 119 -17.46 -12.08 -9.45
C GLY A 119 -16.81 -13.28 -8.74
N LEU A 120 -16.11 -13.02 -7.64
CA LEU A 120 -15.25 -13.93 -6.88
C LEU A 120 -15.99 -15.19 -6.42
N ALA A 121 -17.20 -15.03 -5.89
CA ALA A 121 -18.03 -16.14 -5.41
C ALA A 121 -18.48 -17.10 -6.53
N ARG A 122 -18.43 -16.65 -7.79
CA ARG A 122 -18.94 -17.40 -8.95
C ARG A 122 -17.84 -17.82 -9.93
N LEU A 123 -16.56 -17.62 -9.58
CA LEU A 123 -15.47 -18.20 -10.36
C LEU A 123 -15.55 -19.73 -10.32
N PRO A 124 -15.13 -20.44 -11.38
CA PRO A 124 -15.13 -21.90 -11.42
C PRO A 124 -14.43 -22.54 -10.19
N PRO A 125 -14.84 -23.74 -9.78
CA PRO A 125 -14.10 -24.52 -8.80
C PRO A 125 -12.64 -24.70 -9.24
N GLY A 126 -11.70 -24.48 -8.33
CA GLY A 126 -10.27 -24.58 -8.64
C GLY A 126 -9.70 -23.41 -9.46
N ALA A 127 -10.44 -22.31 -9.62
CA ALA A 127 -10.00 -21.16 -10.40
C ALA A 127 -8.61 -20.65 -9.96
N VAL A 128 -7.79 -20.30 -10.95
CA VAL A 128 -6.42 -19.84 -10.74
C VAL A 128 -6.37 -18.32 -10.74
N LEU A 129 -6.14 -17.72 -9.58
CA LEU A 129 -5.97 -16.27 -9.40
C LEU A 129 -4.50 -15.87 -9.33
N ALA A 130 -4.18 -14.73 -9.93
CA ALA A 130 -2.83 -14.18 -9.95
C ALA A 130 -2.62 -13.14 -8.85
N THR A 131 -1.66 -13.37 -7.95
CA THR A 131 -1.19 -12.39 -6.95
C THR A 131 0.07 -12.91 -6.25
N SER A 132 1.02 -12.01 -5.95
CA SER A 132 2.20 -12.31 -5.14
C SER A 132 2.08 -11.84 -3.68
N SER A 133 0.90 -11.37 -3.26
CA SER A 133 0.68 -10.86 -1.90
C SER A 133 0.18 -11.97 -0.96
N PRO A 134 0.94 -12.33 0.09
CA PRO A 134 0.52 -13.31 1.10
C PRO A 134 -0.82 -12.93 1.75
N ARG A 135 -1.00 -11.63 2.07
CA ARG A 135 -2.26 -11.05 2.58
C ARG A 135 -3.47 -11.40 1.71
N ARG A 136 -3.33 -11.31 0.38
CA ARG A 136 -4.42 -11.61 -0.56
C ARG A 136 -4.67 -13.10 -0.63
N THR A 137 -3.62 -13.90 -0.78
CA THR A 137 -3.76 -15.35 -0.91
C THR A 137 -4.36 -15.99 0.33
N SER A 138 -3.89 -15.61 1.53
CA SER A 138 -4.36 -16.20 2.79
C SER A 138 -5.83 -15.88 3.06
N GLN A 139 -6.24 -14.62 2.92
CA GLN A 139 -7.63 -14.20 3.14
C GLN A 139 -8.59 -14.80 2.10
N LEU A 140 -8.18 -14.88 0.83
CA LEU A 140 -9.01 -15.49 -0.19
C LEU A 140 -9.13 -17.01 -0.03
N ARG A 141 -8.10 -17.70 0.46
CA ARG A 141 -8.20 -19.12 0.86
C ARG A 141 -9.14 -19.33 2.03
N ALA A 142 -9.10 -18.44 3.03
CA ALA A 142 -10.04 -18.48 4.15
C ALA A 142 -11.50 -18.25 3.71
N PHE A 143 -11.71 -17.49 2.63
CA PHE A 143 -13.03 -17.30 2.03
C PHE A 143 -13.44 -18.47 1.11
N ARG A 144 -12.52 -18.97 0.30
CA ARG A 144 -12.75 -20.04 -0.69
C ARG A 144 -11.50 -20.92 -0.83
N ALA A 145 -11.49 -22.04 -0.12
CA ALA A 145 -10.33 -22.92 0.02
C ALA A 145 -9.89 -23.60 -1.28
N ASP A 146 -10.77 -23.72 -2.28
CA ASP A 146 -10.48 -24.33 -3.57
C ASP A 146 -9.68 -23.42 -4.52
N LEU A 147 -9.59 -22.12 -4.23
CA LEU A 147 -8.86 -21.17 -5.08
C LEU A 147 -7.37 -21.51 -5.16
N GLN A 148 -6.85 -21.54 -6.38
CA GLN A 148 -5.43 -21.70 -6.64
C GLN A 148 -4.79 -20.33 -6.88
N PHE A 149 -3.54 -20.17 -6.48
CA PHE A 149 -2.82 -18.91 -6.60
C PHE A 149 -1.50 -19.09 -7.33
N ARG A 150 -1.23 -18.21 -8.29
CA ARG A 150 0.06 -18.12 -8.96
C ARG A 150 0.66 -16.72 -8.79
N PRO A 151 1.97 -16.60 -8.59
CA PRO A 151 2.62 -15.31 -8.44
C PRO A 151 2.52 -14.52 -9.76
N LEU A 152 2.34 -13.20 -9.65
CA LEU A 152 2.33 -12.30 -10.80
C LEU A 152 2.98 -10.96 -10.44
N ARG A 153 3.96 -10.58 -11.26
CA ARG A 153 4.74 -9.34 -11.16
C ARG A 153 4.59 -8.49 -12.43
N GLY A 154 5.20 -7.31 -12.40
CA GLY A 154 5.09 -6.30 -13.45
C GLY A 154 4.13 -5.16 -13.10
N ASN A 155 3.97 -4.22 -14.02
CA ASN A 155 3.10 -3.04 -13.84
C ASN A 155 1.61 -3.41 -13.99
N ILE A 156 0.72 -2.54 -13.50
CA ILE A 156 -0.73 -2.80 -13.47
C ILE A 156 -1.28 -3.17 -14.84
N THR A 157 -0.93 -2.41 -15.90
CA THR A 157 -1.39 -2.66 -17.26
C THR A 157 -1.04 -4.08 -17.73
N THR A 158 0.22 -4.48 -17.58
CA THR A 158 0.67 -5.84 -17.92
C THR A 158 -0.06 -6.91 -17.10
N ARG A 159 -0.35 -6.64 -15.82
CA ARG A 159 -1.10 -7.60 -14.98
C ARG A 159 -2.55 -7.74 -15.43
N VAL A 160 -3.21 -6.65 -15.81
CA VAL A 160 -4.56 -6.66 -16.37
C VAL A 160 -4.59 -7.47 -17.67
N GLU A 161 -3.65 -7.23 -18.58
CA GLU A 161 -3.55 -7.97 -19.85
C GLU A 161 -3.30 -9.48 -19.64
N LYS A 162 -2.40 -9.85 -18.72
CA LYS A 162 -2.12 -11.25 -18.38
C LYS A 162 -3.29 -11.94 -17.71
N SER A 163 -4.09 -11.21 -16.92
CA SER A 163 -5.19 -11.79 -16.14
C SER A 163 -6.23 -12.52 -16.98
N VAL A 164 -6.50 -12.04 -18.20
CA VAL A 164 -7.52 -12.62 -19.09
C VAL A 164 -6.96 -13.71 -20.01
N ARG A 165 -5.62 -13.78 -20.15
CA ARG A 165 -4.93 -14.71 -21.05
C ARG A 165 -4.37 -15.93 -20.33
N GLU A 166 -3.77 -15.74 -19.16
CA GLU A 166 -2.95 -16.75 -18.47
C GLU A 166 -3.62 -17.29 -17.18
N PHE A 167 -4.64 -16.60 -16.67
CA PHE A 167 -5.28 -16.89 -15.39
C PHE A 167 -6.80 -16.84 -15.50
N ASP A 168 -7.49 -17.24 -14.45
CA ASP A 168 -8.94 -17.00 -14.31
C ASP A 168 -9.24 -15.61 -13.75
N GLY A 169 -8.26 -14.96 -13.13
CA GLY A 169 -8.35 -13.56 -12.75
C GLY A 169 -7.09 -13.07 -12.03
N VAL A 170 -7.05 -11.78 -11.75
CA VAL A 170 -6.01 -11.12 -10.95
C VAL A 170 -6.67 -10.28 -9.87
N ILE A 171 -6.00 -10.20 -8.73
CA ILE A 171 -6.40 -9.32 -7.64
C ILE A 171 -5.48 -8.10 -7.62
N LEU A 172 -6.07 -6.91 -7.74
CA LEU A 172 -5.35 -5.63 -7.80
C LEU A 172 -5.95 -4.63 -6.81
N ALA A 173 -5.26 -3.53 -6.52
CA ALA A 173 -5.82 -2.47 -5.68
C ALA A 173 -6.71 -1.56 -6.55
N ALA A 174 -7.92 -1.23 -6.09
CA ALA A 174 -8.87 -0.38 -6.81
C ALA A 174 -8.21 0.95 -7.26
N ALA A 175 -7.57 1.64 -6.31
CA ALA A 175 -6.89 2.92 -6.55
C ALA A 175 -5.85 2.87 -7.69
N GLY A 176 -5.18 1.73 -7.89
CA GLY A 176 -4.21 1.59 -8.99
C GLY A 176 -4.88 1.59 -10.36
N LEU A 177 -6.06 0.98 -10.48
CA LEU A 177 -6.83 0.98 -11.72
C LEU A 177 -7.53 2.32 -11.95
N LEU A 178 -8.10 2.91 -10.89
CA LEU A 178 -8.79 4.21 -10.96
C LEU A 178 -7.84 5.31 -11.45
N ARG A 179 -6.62 5.38 -10.91
CA ARG A 179 -5.62 6.37 -11.33
C ARG A 179 -5.23 6.26 -12.79
N LEU A 180 -5.18 5.03 -13.30
CA LEU A 180 -4.81 4.72 -14.69
C LEU A 180 -6.02 4.70 -15.63
N GLU A 181 -7.20 5.08 -15.16
CA GLU A 181 -8.45 5.07 -15.92
C GLU A 181 -8.83 3.66 -16.46
N LEU A 182 -8.41 2.61 -15.74
CA LEU A 182 -8.63 1.20 -16.07
C LEU A 182 -9.85 0.59 -15.36
N GLN A 183 -10.73 1.40 -14.76
CA GLN A 183 -11.89 0.92 -14.01
C GLN A 183 -12.86 0.08 -14.83
N GLY A 184 -12.89 0.23 -16.16
CA GLY A 184 -13.69 -0.62 -17.05
C GLY A 184 -13.30 -2.10 -17.01
N HIS A 185 -12.10 -2.43 -16.51
CA HIS A 185 -11.67 -3.81 -16.31
C HIS A 185 -12.10 -4.40 -14.96
N ILE A 186 -12.67 -3.61 -14.04
CA ILE A 186 -13.05 -4.11 -12.71
C ILE A 186 -14.37 -4.87 -12.82
N GLN A 187 -14.37 -6.16 -12.48
CA GLN A 187 -15.61 -6.95 -12.38
C GLN A 187 -16.23 -6.87 -10.99
N GLU A 188 -15.41 -6.74 -9.95
CA GLU A 188 -15.88 -6.66 -8.58
C GLU A 188 -14.92 -5.83 -7.71
N TYR A 189 -15.49 -4.94 -6.91
CA TYR A 189 -14.81 -4.40 -5.73
C TYR A 189 -15.06 -5.35 -4.57
N ILE A 190 -14.00 -6.04 -4.12
CA ILE A 190 -14.12 -7.08 -3.11
C ILE A 190 -14.43 -6.43 -1.77
N ASP A 191 -15.46 -6.93 -1.10
CA ASP A 191 -15.86 -6.43 0.21
C ASP A 191 -14.73 -6.56 1.23
N THR A 192 -14.55 -5.56 2.10
CA THR A 192 -13.48 -5.54 3.11
C THR A 192 -13.65 -6.63 4.17
N GLY A 193 -14.87 -7.16 4.34
CA GLY A 193 -15.15 -8.36 5.13
C GLY A 193 -14.59 -9.63 4.50
N ILE A 194 -14.42 -9.69 3.18
CA ILE A 194 -13.77 -10.80 2.47
C ILE A 194 -12.26 -10.57 2.42
N LEU A 195 -11.83 -9.41 1.94
CA LEU A 195 -10.42 -9.09 1.71
C LEU A 195 -10.06 -7.74 2.30
N LEU A 196 -9.54 -7.77 3.53
CA LEU A 196 -9.10 -6.58 4.23
C LEU A 196 -7.79 -6.05 3.59
N PRO A 197 -7.69 -4.75 3.27
CA PRO A 197 -6.63 -4.21 2.44
C PRO A 197 -5.27 -4.17 3.14
N ALA A 198 -4.21 -3.86 2.39
CA ALA A 198 -2.90 -3.62 2.99
C ALA A 198 -2.90 -2.30 3.77
N ALA A 199 -2.07 -2.21 4.81
CA ALA A 199 -1.83 -0.96 5.52
C ALA A 199 -1.49 0.16 4.53
N ALA A 200 -2.11 1.31 4.72
CA ALA A 200 -1.97 2.50 3.89
C ALA A 200 -2.33 2.32 2.40
N GLN A 201 -3.01 1.23 2.01
CA GLN A 201 -3.45 1.05 0.63
C GLN A 201 -4.32 2.23 0.18
N ALA A 202 -4.10 2.69 -1.06
CA ALA A 202 -4.77 3.82 -1.70
C ALA A 202 -4.42 5.23 -1.18
N ALA A 203 -3.60 5.37 -0.13
CA ALA A 203 -3.06 6.67 0.26
C ALA A 203 -1.83 7.06 -0.58
N LEU A 204 -1.74 8.34 -0.92
CA LEU A 204 -0.59 8.95 -1.58
C LEU A 204 0.00 10.00 -0.66
N GLY A 205 1.31 10.15 -0.72
CA GLY A 205 1.96 11.28 -0.10
C GLY A 205 3.31 11.60 -0.70
N CYS A 206 4.00 12.53 -0.05
CA CYS A 206 5.32 12.95 -0.45
C CYS A 206 6.27 13.12 0.73
N GLU A 207 7.53 12.79 0.50
CA GLU A 207 8.67 12.95 1.41
C GLU A 207 9.53 14.13 0.95
N TYR A 208 10.13 14.84 1.92
CA TYR A 208 11.05 15.96 1.68
C TYR A 208 12.11 16.01 2.77
N LEU A 209 13.16 16.78 2.54
CA LEU A 209 14.25 16.96 3.49
C LEU A 209 13.76 17.64 4.78
N ALA A 210 14.09 17.08 5.93
CA ALA A 210 13.79 17.65 7.23
C ALA A 210 14.40 19.05 7.38
N GLY A 211 13.67 19.97 8.02
CA GLY A 211 14.09 21.37 8.18
C GLY A 211 13.76 22.28 6.98
N ARG A 212 13.27 21.75 5.85
CA ARG A 212 12.74 22.57 4.74
C ARG A 212 11.36 23.14 5.07
N GLU A 213 11.32 24.25 5.81
CA GLU A 213 10.08 24.95 6.17
C GLU A 213 9.27 25.40 4.93
N ASP A 214 9.97 25.77 3.85
CA ASP A 214 9.36 26.09 2.56
C ASP A 214 8.60 24.89 1.97
N MET A 215 9.17 23.69 2.01
CA MET A 215 8.51 22.46 1.57
C MET A 215 7.35 22.09 2.50
N ALA A 216 7.53 22.19 3.81
CA ALA A 216 6.48 21.96 4.78
C ALA A 216 5.25 22.85 4.50
N GLN A 217 5.48 24.13 4.21
CA GLN A 217 4.41 25.07 3.84
C GLN A 217 3.70 24.67 2.54
N ILE A 218 4.45 24.22 1.53
CA ILE A 218 3.90 23.82 0.23
C ILE A 218 3.05 22.53 0.35
N VAL A 219 3.53 21.54 1.09
CA VAL A 219 2.84 20.25 1.23
C VAL A 219 1.73 20.26 2.28
N ALA A 220 1.69 21.25 3.18
CA ALA A 220 0.58 21.41 4.11
C ALA A 220 -0.77 21.57 3.38
N GLY A 221 -0.75 22.14 2.17
CA GLY A 221 -1.96 22.35 1.37
C GLY A 221 -2.65 21.08 0.88
N ILE A 222 -1.96 19.95 0.83
CA ILE A 222 -2.50 18.67 0.33
C ILE A 222 -2.91 17.71 1.46
N GLN A 223 -2.54 18.02 2.70
CA GLN A 223 -2.72 17.12 3.84
C GLN A 223 -4.20 16.89 4.16
N ASP A 224 -4.57 15.62 4.29
CA ASP A 224 -5.88 15.18 4.77
C ASP A 224 -5.71 14.55 6.15
N ALA A 225 -6.07 15.29 7.20
CA ALA A 225 -5.81 14.90 8.59
C ALA A 225 -6.47 13.57 8.99
N ASP A 226 -7.64 13.27 8.42
CA ASP A 226 -8.37 12.03 8.68
C ASP A 226 -7.66 10.83 8.03
N THR A 227 -7.29 10.95 6.75
CA THR A 227 -6.49 9.94 6.06
C THR A 227 -5.18 9.72 6.79
N GLU A 228 -4.44 10.78 7.12
CA GLU A 228 -3.16 10.70 7.81
C GLU A 228 -3.29 9.94 9.14
N ARG A 229 -4.30 10.27 9.95
CA ARG A 229 -4.55 9.56 11.21
C ARG A 229 -4.83 8.07 10.98
N CYS A 230 -5.67 7.74 10.00
CA CYS A 230 -5.98 6.35 9.66
C CYS A 230 -4.73 5.58 9.22
N VAL A 231 -3.95 6.12 8.28
CA VAL A 231 -2.81 5.39 7.75
C VAL A 231 -1.64 5.29 8.74
N ARG A 232 -1.46 6.30 9.61
CA ARG A 232 -0.49 6.22 10.71
C ARG A 232 -0.91 5.17 11.74
N ALA A 233 -2.19 5.09 12.08
CA ALA A 233 -2.70 4.03 12.95
C ALA A 233 -2.49 2.63 12.33
N GLU A 234 -2.75 2.47 11.04
CA GLU A 234 -2.48 1.23 10.29
C GLU A 234 -1.00 0.85 10.34
N LYS A 235 -0.08 1.79 10.11
CA LYS A 235 1.38 1.56 10.20
C LYS A 235 1.82 1.23 11.62
N ALA A 236 1.30 1.93 12.64
CA ALA A 236 1.61 1.66 14.04
C ALA A 236 1.17 0.24 14.45
N LEU A 237 0.03 -0.23 13.97
CA LEU A 237 -0.39 -1.61 14.17
C LEU A 237 0.55 -2.61 13.48
N MET A 238 0.99 -2.33 12.25
CA MET A 238 1.97 -3.18 11.56
C MET A 238 3.27 -3.28 12.36
N ILE A 239 3.77 -2.17 12.92
CA ILE A 239 4.95 -2.16 13.80
C ILE A 239 4.71 -3.02 15.05
N GLY A 240 3.56 -2.82 15.72
CA GLY A 240 3.21 -3.55 16.95
C GLY A 240 3.12 -5.06 16.76
N LEU A 241 2.72 -5.52 15.57
CA LEU A 241 2.71 -6.94 15.21
C LEU A 241 4.04 -7.43 14.61
N SER A 242 5.02 -6.53 14.48
CA SER A 242 6.21 -6.64 13.60
C SER A 242 5.91 -7.26 12.23
N GLY A 243 4.82 -6.80 11.64
CA GLY A 243 4.46 -7.11 10.28
C GLY A 243 5.31 -6.32 9.29
N GLY A 244 6.00 -7.02 8.38
CA GLY A 244 6.61 -6.45 7.19
C GLY A 244 5.74 -6.63 5.93
N CYS A 245 6.29 -6.29 4.76
CA CYS A 245 5.60 -6.41 3.47
C CYS A 245 5.08 -7.83 3.13
N TYR A 246 5.65 -8.87 3.74
CA TYR A 246 5.26 -10.28 3.55
C TYR A 246 4.31 -10.82 4.60
N ALA A 247 3.99 -10.03 5.63
CA ALA A 247 3.09 -10.49 6.67
C ALA A 247 1.67 -10.66 6.07
N PRO A 248 0.96 -11.76 6.39
CA PRO A 248 -0.38 -12.02 5.87
C PRO A 248 -1.43 -11.21 6.64
N ILE A 249 -1.21 -9.90 6.75
CA ILE A 249 -1.98 -8.96 7.56
C ILE A 249 -2.80 -8.06 6.64
N GLY A 250 -4.11 -8.06 6.83
CA GLY A 250 -4.99 -7.00 6.34
C GLY A 250 -5.32 -6.03 7.46
N VAL A 251 -5.37 -4.74 7.17
CA VAL A 251 -5.73 -3.70 8.13
C VAL A 251 -6.42 -2.55 7.43
N LEU A 252 -7.45 -1.99 8.06
CA LEU A 252 -8.14 -0.81 7.58
C LEU A 252 -8.61 0.01 8.77
N ALA A 253 -8.18 1.27 8.82
CA ALA A 253 -8.72 2.31 9.67
C ALA A 253 -9.57 3.26 8.82
N THR A 254 -10.69 3.69 9.39
CA THR A 254 -11.58 4.71 8.82
C THR A 254 -11.94 5.72 9.90
N LEU A 255 -12.06 6.98 9.52
CA LEU A 255 -12.56 8.05 10.37
C LEU A 255 -13.68 8.74 9.60
N ARG A 256 -14.90 8.70 10.17
CA ARG A 256 -16.08 9.36 9.60
C ARG A 256 -16.90 9.94 10.72
N ASP A 257 -17.30 11.20 10.59
CA ASP A 257 -18.15 11.90 11.56
C ASP A 257 -17.61 11.80 13.01
N GLY A 258 -16.28 11.92 13.16
CA GLY A 258 -15.57 11.82 14.45
C GLY A 258 -15.41 10.40 15.00
N ARG A 259 -16.01 9.39 14.37
CA ARG A 259 -15.89 7.97 14.73
C ARG A 259 -14.72 7.32 14.02
N PHE A 260 -13.72 6.93 14.79
CA PHE A 260 -12.60 6.11 14.36
C PHE A 260 -12.97 4.64 14.48
N ASP A 261 -12.73 3.87 13.43
CA ASP A 261 -12.96 2.43 13.36
C ASP A 261 -11.75 1.77 12.71
N MET A 262 -11.24 0.72 13.34
CA MET A 262 -10.08 0.00 12.84
C MET A 262 -10.31 -1.50 12.94
N ALA A 263 -10.06 -2.20 11.84
CA ALA A 263 -10.09 -3.65 11.77
C ALA A 263 -8.72 -4.17 11.35
N CYS A 264 -8.34 -5.33 11.87
CA CYS A 264 -7.16 -6.06 11.45
C CYS A 264 -7.46 -7.55 11.39
N ARG A 265 -6.87 -8.22 10.40
CA ARG A 265 -6.98 -9.65 10.18
C ARG A 265 -5.62 -10.23 9.85
N VAL A 266 -5.25 -11.30 10.56
CA VAL A 266 -4.07 -12.11 10.30
C VAL A 266 -4.53 -13.52 9.95
N VAL A 267 -4.10 -14.04 8.80
CA VAL A 267 -4.54 -15.35 8.30
C VAL A 267 -3.33 -16.20 7.91
N SER A 268 -3.32 -17.47 8.28
CA SER A 268 -2.27 -18.41 7.84
C SER A 268 -2.27 -18.57 6.33
N GLN A 269 -1.12 -18.91 5.76
CA GLN A 269 -0.93 -18.96 4.32
C GLN A 269 -1.88 -19.95 3.60
N ASP A 270 -2.31 -21.00 4.27
CA ASP A 270 -3.30 -21.98 3.81
C ASP A 270 -4.76 -21.54 4.03
N GLY A 271 -5.00 -20.45 4.76
CA GLY A 271 -6.32 -19.92 5.07
C GLY A 271 -7.02 -20.56 6.27
N THR A 272 -6.41 -21.54 6.96
CA THR A 272 -7.10 -22.36 7.98
C THR A 272 -7.13 -21.73 9.37
N GLN A 273 -6.15 -20.90 9.70
CA GLN A 273 -6.07 -20.16 10.96
C GLN A 273 -6.29 -18.67 10.70
N ARG A 274 -7.15 -18.05 11.51
CA ARG A 274 -7.48 -16.63 11.39
C ARG A 274 -7.63 -15.99 12.76
N VAL A 275 -6.96 -14.86 12.93
CA VAL A 275 -7.19 -13.93 14.04
C VAL A 275 -7.70 -12.63 13.44
N GLU A 276 -8.83 -12.14 13.96
CA GLU A 276 -9.48 -10.93 13.47
C GLU A 276 -10.04 -10.16 14.66
N GLU A 277 -9.75 -8.86 14.68
CA GLU A 277 -10.18 -7.93 15.73
C GLU A 277 -10.62 -6.62 15.08
N ARG A 278 -11.64 -6.01 15.70
CA ARG A 278 -12.14 -4.69 15.33
C ARG A 278 -12.37 -3.87 16.58
N GLN A 279 -11.98 -2.61 16.53
CA GLN A 279 -12.14 -1.67 17.63
C GLN A 279 -12.58 -0.31 17.09
N THR A 280 -13.29 0.43 17.93
CA THR A 280 -13.79 1.77 17.62
C THR A 280 -13.42 2.74 18.72
N GLY A 281 -13.33 4.01 18.38
CA GLY A 281 -13.17 5.12 19.32
C GLY A 281 -13.43 6.45 18.62
N THR A 282 -13.01 7.52 19.26
CA THR A 282 -12.94 8.85 18.66
C THR A 282 -11.60 9.05 17.93
N ALA A 283 -11.48 10.14 17.16
CA ALA A 283 -10.21 10.55 16.55
C ALA A 283 -9.08 10.72 17.58
N ALA A 284 -9.40 11.19 18.80
CA ALA A 284 -8.42 11.37 19.88
C ALA A 284 -7.97 10.04 20.50
N GLU A 285 -8.80 9.01 20.43
CA GLU A 285 -8.51 7.69 21.00
C GLU A 285 -7.79 6.75 20.01
N SER A 286 -7.48 7.20 18.79
CA SER A 286 -6.92 6.34 17.74
C SER A 286 -5.68 5.55 18.20
N SER A 287 -4.78 6.17 18.97
CA SER A 287 -3.60 5.49 19.51
C SER A 287 -3.94 4.41 20.54
N ARG A 288 -4.93 4.67 21.41
CA ARG A 288 -5.42 3.69 22.38
C ARG A 288 -6.09 2.51 21.67
N VAL A 289 -6.86 2.80 20.63
CA VAL A 289 -7.50 1.79 19.77
C VAL A 289 -6.43 0.88 19.14
N VAL A 290 -5.36 1.45 18.57
CA VAL A 290 -4.25 0.68 17.99
C VAL A 290 -3.61 -0.23 19.03
N GLN A 291 -3.25 0.30 20.20
CA GLN A 291 -2.62 -0.48 21.26
C GLN A 291 -3.49 -1.67 21.69
N ALA A 292 -4.76 -1.42 21.98
CA ALA A 292 -5.69 -2.46 22.39
C ALA A 292 -5.89 -3.54 21.31
N LEU A 293 -5.88 -3.15 20.04
CA LEU A 293 -6.01 -4.07 18.92
C LEU A 293 -4.74 -4.95 18.79
N VAL A 294 -3.55 -4.37 18.91
CA VAL A 294 -2.27 -5.12 18.93
C VAL A 294 -2.24 -6.14 20.06
N GLU A 295 -2.54 -5.72 21.29
CA GLU A 295 -2.55 -6.60 22.47
C GLU A 295 -3.51 -7.79 22.29
N ARG A 296 -4.74 -7.53 21.81
CA ARG A 296 -5.74 -8.58 21.57
C ARG A 296 -5.34 -9.54 20.46
N LEU A 297 -4.77 -9.04 19.36
CA LEU A 297 -4.30 -9.88 18.26
C LEU A 297 -3.16 -10.80 18.73
N ILE A 298 -2.18 -10.25 19.47
CA ILE A 298 -1.06 -11.03 20.01
C ILE A 298 -1.57 -12.10 20.98
N ALA A 299 -2.44 -11.74 21.92
CA ALA A 299 -3.03 -12.69 22.88
C ALA A 299 -3.81 -13.83 22.20
N ARG A 300 -4.29 -13.61 20.97
CA ARG A 300 -5.02 -14.60 20.16
C ARG A 300 -4.15 -15.37 19.17
N GLY A 301 -2.83 -15.22 19.22
CA GLY A 301 -1.90 -16.01 18.43
C GLY A 301 -1.55 -15.43 17.05
N ALA A 302 -1.76 -14.12 16.84
CA ALA A 302 -1.44 -13.48 15.56
C ALA A 302 0.06 -13.58 15.23
N ARG A 303 0.93 -13.55 16.24
CA ARG A 303 2.38 -13.53 16.06
C ARG A 303 2.90 -14.84 15.48
N GLU A 304 2.39 -15.95 15.99
CA GLU A 304 2.72 -17.30 15.58
C GLU A 304 2.29 -17.56 14.13
N ILE A 305 1.20 -16.93 13.67
CA ILE A 305 0.78 -16.99 12.27
C ILE A 305 1.74 -16.19 11.38
N ILE A 306 2.13 -14.99 11.81
CA ILE A 306 3.06 -14.11 11.07
C ILE A 306 4.42 -14.78 10.93
N ASP A 307 4.99 -15.26 12.03
CA ASP A 307 6.34 -15.83 12.07
C ASP A 307 6.43 -17.12 11.23
N ARG A 308 5.42 -18.02 11.32
CA ARG A 308 5.37 -19.21 10.44
C ARG A 308 5.25 -18.87 8.97
N THR A 309 4.46 -17.86 8.63
CA THR A 309 4.32 -17.41 7.24
C THR A 309 5.65 -16.88 6.71
N ARG A 310 6.37 -16.10 7.53
CA ARG A 310 7.71 -15.60 7.18
C ARG A 310 8.70 -16.75 6.98
N ALA A 311 8.76 -17.71 7.91
CA ALA A 311 9.64 -18.88 7.79
C ALA A 311 9.37 -19.69 6.51
N SER A 312 8.09 -19.93 6.19
CA SER A 312 7.69 -20.64 4.97
C SER A 312 8.12 -19.91 3.68
N LEU A 313 7.98 -18.58 3.64
CA LEU A 313 8.35 -17.78 2.46
C LEU A 313 9.87 -17.68 2.25
N LEU A 314 10.66 -17.77 3.32
CA LEU A 314 12.12 -17.74 3.28
C LEU A 314 12.76 -19.12 3.12
N GLY A 315 11.96 -20.19 2.98
CA GLY A 315 12.47 -21.56 2.88
C GLY A 315 13.15 -22.06 4.16
N GLN A 316 12.77 -21.49 5.32
CA GLN A 316 13.29 -21.83 6.65
C GLN A 316 12.33 -22.75 7.44
N ALA A 317 11.33 -23.31 6.76
CA ALA A 317 10.29 -24.18 7.32
C ALA A 317 10.55 -25.65 6.97
#